data_AF-A0A656Z6D0-F1
#
_entry.id   AF-A0A656Z6D0-F1
#
_cell.length_a   1.000
_cell.length_b   1.000
_cell.length_c   1.000
_cell.angle_alpha   90.00
_cell.angle_beta   90.00
_cell.angle_gamma   90.00
#
_symmetry.space_group_name_H-M   'P 1'
#
loop_
_entity.id
_entity.type
_entity.pdbx_description
1 polymer ?
#
loop_
_entity_poly.entity_id
_entity_poly.type
_entity_poly.pdbx_seq_one_letter_code
_entity_poly.pdbx_strand_id
1 'polypeptide(L)'
;MRDHLASHHWTVTPRTLQLLQQIVMPPHFTPALRKLFFESRAVEIVAEALCAMTRAAPQQPPTPALNRLDRLRLARAKDFIAENLAEPLNVPTIARAAGINSGGLQRLFQLCEGASVFDYIRRSRLDTAYHALVSGEVPVSRASLLAGYTRPENFATAFRRQFAMSPREAQKKAHRK
;
A
#
# COMPACT_ATOMS: atom_id res chain seq x y z
N MET A 1 -3.05 -19.74 43.24
CA MET A 1 -2.60 -20.53 42.08
C MET A 1 -3.72 -20.60 41.04
N ARG A 2 -3.84 -19.61 40.15
CA ARG A 2 -4.74 -19.64 38.99
C ARG A 2 -4.19 -18.66 37.93
N ASP A 3 -3.21 -19.11 37.14
CA ASP A 3 -2.77 -18.43 35.92
C ASP A 3 -2.32 -19.50 34.90
N HIS A 4 -3.25 -20.34 34.46
CA HIS A 4 -2.94 -21.45 33.52
C HIS A 4 -3.50 -21.23 32.11
N LEU A 5 -4.08 -20.07 31.84
CA LEU A 5 -4.63 -19.70 30.53
C LEU A 5 -4.14 -18.31 30.10
N ALA A 6 -2.81 -18.14 30.05
CA ALA A 6 -2.23 -16.96 29.42
C ALA A 6 -2.50 -17.02 27.91
N SER A 7 -3.43 -16.19 27.43
CA SER A 7 -3.67 -16.02 26.00
C SER A 7 -2.54 -15.20 25.39
N HIS A 8 -1.66 -15.84 24.63
CA HIS A 8 -0.63 -15.15 23.86
C HIS A 8 -1.19 -14.78 22.48
N HIS A 9 -1.04 -13.51 22.09
CA HIS A 9 -1.26 -13.15 20.70
C HIS A 9 -0.12 -13.73 19.86
N TRP A 10 -0.42 -14.50 18.83
CA TRP A 10 0.59 -14.88 17.85
C TRP A 10 0.56 -13.87 16.72
N THR A 11 1.65 -13.14 16.55
CA THR A 11 1.84 -12.26 15.39
C THR A 11 2.29 -13.12 14.21
N VAL A 12 1.37 -13.30 13.24
CA VAL A 12 1.67 -14.05 12.01
C VAL A 12 2.74 -13.30 11.24
N THR A 13 3.91 -13.91 11.07
CA THR A 13 5.02 -13.31 10.34
C THR A 13 4.87 -13.53 8.82
N PRO A 14 5.59 -12.78 7.98
CA PRO A 14 5.66 -13.08 6.54
C PRO A 14 6.13 -14.51 6.24
N ARG A 15 7.01 -15.07 7.08
CA ARG A 15 7.49 -16.45 6.95
C ARG A 15 6.40 -17.46 7.33
N THR A 16 5.63 -17.22 8.38
CA THR A 16 4.47 -18.05 8.73
C THR A 16 3.45 -18.06 7.59
N LEU A 17 3.17 -16.90 6.98
CA LEU A 17 2.26 -16.82 5.83
C LEU A 17 2.77 -17.66 4.65
N GLN A 18 4.07 -17.60 4.36
CA GLN A 18 4.67 -18.40 3.29
C GLN A 18 4.56 -19.91 3.56
N LEU A 19 4.78 -20.35 4.80
CA LEU A 19 4.64 -21.75 5.20
C LEU A 19 3.19 -22.23 5.12
N LEU A 20 2.22 -21.40 5.53
CA LEU A 20 0.79 -21.70 5.39
C LEU A 20 0.38 -21.81 3.92
N GLN A 21 0.87 -20.91 3.07
CA GLN A 21 0.64 -21.00 1.62
C GLN A 21 1.16 -22.32 1.03
N GLN A 22 2.31 -22.81 1.50
CA GLN A 22 2.86 -24.11 1.08
C GLN A 22 2.03 -25.32 1.55
N ILE A 23 1.25 -25.18 2.64
CA ILE A 23 0.30 -26.21 3.07
C ILE A 23 -0.98 -26.16 2.22
N VAL A 24 -1.50 -24.95 1.98
CA VAL A 24 -2.73 -24.76 1.19
C VAL A 24 -2.51 -25.14 -0.27
N MET A 25 -1.33 -24.83 -0.83
CA MET A 25 -0.92 -25.11 -2.20
C MET A 25 0.42 -25.86 -2.22
N PRO A 26 0.43 -27.17 -1.95
CA PRO A 26 1.66 -27.95 -1.88
C PRO A 26 2.25 -28.22 -3.28
N PRO A 27 3.59 -28.34 -3.40
CA PRO A 27 4.23 -28.83 -4.61
C PRO A 27 3.79 -30.26 -4.95
N HIS A 28 3.92 -30.64 -6.23
CA HIS A 28 3.64 -32.01 -6.66
C HIS A 28 4.70 -32.97 -6.12
N PHE A 29 4.32 -33.73 -5.08
CA PHE A 29 5.14 -34.79 -4.49
C PHE A 29 4.48 -36.15 -4.63
N THR A 30 5.30 -37.22 -4.57
CA THR A 30 4.77 -38.57 -4.40
C THR A 30 3.97 -38.66 -3.09
N PRO A 31 2.99 -39.59 -2.98
CA PRO A 31 2.15 -39.68 -1.79
C PRO A 31 2.91 -39.82 -0.46
N ALA A 32 4.04 -40.55 -0.47
CA ALA A 32 4.92 -40.72 0.69
C ALA A 32 5.65 -39.41 1.07
N LEU A 33 6.19 -38.69 0.09
CA LEU A 33 6.88 -37.41 0.32
C LEU A 33 5.91 -36.30 0.74
N ARG A 34 4.66 -36.35 0.28
CA ARG A 34 3.62 -35.39 0.65
C ARG A 34 3.31 -35.41 2.16
N LYS A 35 3.25 -36.60 2.77
CA LYS A 35 3.03 -36.74 4.23
C LYS A 35 4.18 -36.11 5.01
N LEU A 36 5.41 -36.46 4.66
CA LEU A 36 6.63 -35.92 5.28
C LEU A 36 6.73 -34.39 5.10
N PHE A 37 6.32 -33.88 3.94
CA PHE A 37 6.29 -32.45 3.67
C PHE A 37 5.32 -31.72 4.61
N PHE A 38 4.09 -32.21 4.77
CA PHE A 38 3.12 -31.60 5.70
C PHE A 38 3.59 -31.64 7.15
N GLU A 39 4.16 -32.77 7.59
CA GLU A 39 4.75 -32.90 8.93
C GLU A 39 5.86 -31.87 9.13
N SER A 40 6.75 -31.69 8.14
CA SER A 40 7.84 -30.70 8.21
C SER A 40 7.32 -29.25 8.31
N ARG A 41 6.27 -28.90 7.54
CA ARG A 41 5.68 -27.55 7.53
C ARG A 41 4.92 -27.26 8.83
N ALA A 42 4.19 -28.24 9.36
CA ALA A 42 3.51 -28.10 10.64
C ALA A 42 4.50 -27.88 11.79
N VAL A 43 5.59 -28.64 11.83
CA VAL A 43 6.66 -28.48 12.83
C VAL A 43 7.32 -27.10 12.71
N GLU A 44 7.59 -26.63 11.49
CA GLU A 44 8.21 -25.32 11.26
C GLU A 44 7.30 -24.16 11.71
N ILE A 45 5.99 -24.26 11.47
CA ILE A 45 4.99 -23.29 11.94
C ILE A 45 4.91 -23.28 13.47
N VAL A 46 4.86 -24.46 14.11
CA VAL A 46 4.82 -24.58 15.57
C VAL A 46 6.10 -24.01 16.20
N ALA A 47 7.27 -24.32 15.63
CA ALA A 47 8.54 -23.78 16.09
C ALA A 47 8.59 -22.26 15.96
N GLU A 48 8.07 -21.70 14.86
CA GLU A 48 7.99 -20.25 14.68
C GLU A 48 7.03 -19.58 15.68
N ALA A 49 5.86 -20.19 15.95
CA ALA A 49 4.93 -19.72 16.96
C ALA A 49 5.55 -19.74 18.36
N LEU A 50 6.25 -20.82 18.74
CA LEU A 50 6.93 -20.93 20.02
C LEU A 50 8.11 -19.94 20.15
N CYS A 51 8.90 -19.74 19.09
CA CYS A 51 9.96 -18.72 19.06
C CYS A 51 9.42 -17.29 19.21
N ALA A 52 8.26 -17.00 18.61
CA ALA A 52 7.57 -15.73 18.79
C ALA A 52 7.03 -15.54 20.21
N MET A 53 6.73 -16.63 20.93
CA MET A 53 6.31 -16.61 22.34
C MET A 53 7.47 -16.52 23.32
N THR A 54 8.65 -17.08 23.00
CA THR A 54 9.83 -17.12 23.88
C THR A 54 10.78 -15.94 23.72
N ARG A 55 10.83 -15.31 22.53
CA ARG A 55 11.39 -13.95 22.44
C ARG A 55 10.53 -13.08 23.33
N ALA A 56 11.06 -12.70 24.50
CA ALA A 56 10.65 -11.47 25.16
C ALA A 56 10.68 -10.41 24.07
N ALA A 57 9.51 -10.09 23.52
CA ALA A 57 9.44 -9.28 22.34
C ALA A 57 10.26 -8.03 22.66
N PRO A 58 11.19 -7.56 21.80
CA PRO A 58 11.42 -6.13 21.81
C PRO A 58 10.01 -5.58 21.71
N GLN A 59 9.57 -4.86 22.74
CA GLN A 59 8.31 -4.16 22.72
C GLN A 59 8.39 -3.34 21.45
N GLN A 60 7.86 -3.86 20.34
CA GLN A 60 7.65 -3.07 19.16
C GLN A 60 6.77 -1.97 19.73
N PRO A 61 7.25 -0.70 19.77
CA PRO A 61 6.41 0.38 20.24
C PRO A 61 5.10 0.19 19.51
N PRO A 62 3.95 0.16 20.22
CA PRO A 62 2.68 -0.21 19.61
C PRO A 62 2.58 0.59 18.33
N THR A 63 2.77 -0.07 17.19
CA THR A 63 2.42 0.53 15.92
C THR A 63 0.94 0.76 16.13
N PRO A 64 0.46 2.02 16.13
CA PRO A 64 -0.93 2.26 16.42
C PRO A 64 -1.69 1.54 15.31
N ALA A 65 -2.16 0.34 15.62
CA ALA A 65 -2.94 -0.45 14.71
C ALA A 65 -4.13 0.44 14.39
N LEU A 66 -4.19 0.93 13.15
CA LEU A 66 -5.23 1.85 12.73
C LEU A 66 -6.56 1.30 13.18
N ASN A 67 -7.22 2.01 14.09
CA ASN A 67 -8.52 1.60 14.58
C ASN A 67 -9.49 1.60 13.39
N ARG A 68 -10.62 0.89 13.54
CA ARG A 68 -11.60 0.76 12.46
C ARG A 68 -12.07 2.11 11.91
N LEU A 69 -12.21 3.11 12.79
CA LEU A 69 -12.67 4.45 12.43
C LEU A 69 -11.65 5.18 11.55
N ASP A 70 -10.36 5.10 11.87
CA ASP A 70 -9.28 5.73 11.13
C ASP A 70 -9.12 5.12 9.73
N ARG A 71 -9.35 3.81 9.59
CA ARG A 71 -9.42 3.16 8.26
C ARG A 71 -10.57 3.70 7.42
N LEU A 72 -11.75 3.87 8.02
CA LEU A 72 -12.92 4.44 7.34
C LEU A 72 -12.69 5.90 6.94
N ARG A 73 -12.04 6.69 7.81
CA ARG A 73 -11.67 8.09 7.53
C ARG A 73 -10.67 8.19 6.39
N LEU A 74 -9.66 7.33 6.37
CA LEU A 74 -8.69 7.27 5.27
C LEU A 74 -9.37 6.90 3.95
N ALA A 75 -10.24 5.88 3.94
CA ALA A 75 -11.01 5.51 2.76
C ALA A 75 -11.82 6.71 2.23
N ARG A 76 -12.63 7.36 3.08
CA ARG A 76 -13.39 8.57 2.71
C ARG A 76 -12.52 9.69 2.16
N ALA A 77 -11.34 9.92 2.75
CA ALA A 77 -10.40 10.91 2.25
C ALA A 77 -9.91 10.57 0.84
N LYS A 78 -9.57 9.29 0.59
CA LYS A 78 -9.11 8.82 -0.72
C LYS A 78 -10.21 8.90 -1.77
N ASP A 79 -11.43 8.49 -1.43
CA ASP A 79 -12.59 8.58 -2.31
C ASP A 79 -12.87 10.04 -2.70
N PHE A 80 -12.90 10.93 -1.71
CA PHE A 80 -13.07 12.37 -1.95
C PHE A 80 -11.97 12.94 -2.86
N ILE A 81 -10.71 12.56 -2.65
CA ILE A 81 -9.59 12.98 -3.51
C ILE A 81 -9.77 12.48 -4.93
N ALA A 82 -10.18 11.21 -5.12
CA ALA A 82 -10.35 10.60 -6.43
C ALA A 82 -11.47 11.30 -7.23
N GLU A 83 -12.60 11.58 -6.59
CA GLU A 83 -13.75 12.26 -7.20
C GLU A 83 -13.44 13.72 -7.60
N ASN A 84 -12.55 14.38 -6.86
CA ASN A 84 -12.29 15.82 -7.00
C ASN A 84 -10.87 16.13 -7.52
N LEU A 85 -10.19 15.15 -8.12
CA LEU A 85 -8.77 15.24 -8.44
C LEU A 85 -8.43 16.34 -9.46
N ALA A 86 -9.39 16.65 -10.34
CA ALA A 86 -9.31 17.69 -11.36
C ALA A 86 -9.40 19.12 -10.78
N GLU A 87 -9.92 19.27 -9.55
CA GLU A 87 -10.13 20.57 -8.93
C GLU A 87 -8.99 20.96 -7.96
N PRO A 88 -8.86 22.25 -7.60
CA PRO A 88 -7.94 22.69 -6.56
C PRO A 88 -8.31 22.10 -5.18
N LEU A 89 -7.66 20.99 -4.81
CA LEU A 89 -7.82 20.37 -3.50
C LEU A 89 -6.97 21.04 -2.42
N ASN A 90 -7.56 21.19 -1.23
CA ASN A 90 -6.84 21.62 -0.03
C ASN A 90 -7.11 20.68 1.15
N VAL A 91 -6.12 20.59 2.05
CA VAL A 91 -6.15 19.66 3.21
C VAL A 91 -7.35 19.88 4.12
N PRO A 92 -7.75 21.12 4.49
CA PRO A 92 -8.95 21.34 5.30
C PRO A 92 -10.24 20.77 4.71
N THR A 93 -10.46 20.91 3.41
CA THR A 93 -11.66 20.38 2.74
C THR A 93 -11.69 18.85 2.79
N ILE A 94 -10.56 18.19 2.48
CA ILE A 94 -10.45 16.72 2.52
C ILE A 94 -10.66 16.21 3.94
N ALA A 95 -10.09 16.89 4.93
CA ALA A 95 -10.20 16.49 6.33
C ALA A 95 -11.67 16.54 6.79
N ARG A 96 -12.39 17.60 6.38
CA ARG A 96 -13.83 17.74 6.65
C ARG A 96 -14.65 16.61 6.02
N ALA A 97 -14.41 16.30 4.75
CA ALA A 97 -15.07 15.19 4.06
C ALA A 97 -14.81 13.83 4.73
N ALA A 98 -13.61 13.64 5.27
CA ALA A 98 -13.22 12.45 6.02
C ALA A 98 -13.74 12.43 7.47
N GLY A 99 -14.24 13.55 8.01
CA GLY A 99 -14.69 13.66 9.41
C GLY A 99 -13.54 13.71 10.42
N ILE A 100 -12.43 14.37 10.06
CA ILE A 100 -11.26 14.60 10.93
C ILE A 100 -10.68 16.02 10.75
N ASN A 101 -9.79 16.41 11.66
CA ASN A 101 -9.01 17.64 11.48
C ASN A 101 -7.80 17.43 10.56
N SER A 102 -7.23 18.52 10.04
CA SER A 102 -6.10 18.50 9.10
C SER A 102 -4.85 17.78 9.65
N GLY A 103 -4.57 17.92 10.95
CA GLY A 103 -3.43 17.26 11.60
C GLY A 103 -3.61 15.73 11.67
N GLY A 104 -4.82 15.29 12.00
CA GLY A 104 -5.21 13.88 11.98
C GLY A 104 -5.13 13.31 10.57
N LEU A 105 -5.58 14.04 9.56
CA LEU A 105 -5.47 13.63 8.16
C LEU A 105 -4.02 13.45 7.73
N GLN A 106 -3.15 14.44 8.00
CA GLN A 106 -1.73 14.34 7.68
C GLN A 106 -1.07 13.15 8.38
N ARG A 107 -1.38 12.95 9.67
CA ARG A 107 -0.91 11.78 10.43
C ARG A 107 -1.36 10.47 9.78
N LEU A 108 -2.62 10.35 9.37
CA LEU A 108 -3.13 9.15 8.73
C LEU A 108 -2.44 8.87 7.41
N PHE A 109 -2.27 9.88 6.55
CA PHE A 109 -1.55 9.72 5.28
C PHE A 109 -0.08 9.34 5.49
N GLN A 110 0.61 9.96 6.46
CA GLN A 110 1.98 9.60 6.78
C GLN A 110 2.11 8.16 7.29
N LEU A 111 1.16 7.70 8.10
CA LEU A 111 1.16 6.36 8.68
C LEU A 111 0.78 5.27 7.65
N CYS A 112 -0.17 5.56 6.76
CA CYS A 112 -0.75 4.55 5.86
C CYS A 112 -0.11 4.56 4.45
N GLU A 113 0.22 5.74 3.94
CA GLU A 113 0.75 5.93 2.58
C GLU A 113 2.24 6.27 2.58
N GLY A 114 2.84 6.49 3.76
CA GLY A 114 4.23 6.92 3.89
C GLY A 114 4.52 8.28 3.26
N ALA A 115 3.48 9.11 3.06
CA ALA A 115 3.58 10.37 2.31
C ALA A 115 2.60 11.41 2.86
N SER A 116 2.83 12.68 2.55
CA SER A 116 1.89 13.74 2.86
C SER A 116 0.62 13.64 2.00
N VAL A 117 -0.47 14.29 2.44
CA VAL A 117 -1.71 14.39 1.64
C VAL A 117 -1.44 15.02 0.27
N PHE A 118 -0.58 16.05 0.21
CA PHE A 118 -0.22 16.72 -1.05
C PHE A 118 0.57 15.81 -1.99
N ASP A 119 1.51 15.02 -1.45
CA ASP A 119 2.26 14.05 -2.26
C ASP A 119 1.34 12.97 -2.82
N TYR A 120 0.37 12.51 -2.04
CA TYR A 120 -0.64 11.56 -2.51
C TYR A 120 -1.48 12.13 -3.66
N ILE A 121 -1.98 13.36 -3.53
CA ILE A 121 -2.74 14.04 -4.60
C ILE A 121 -1.87 14.19 -5.86
N ARG A 122 -0.62 14.61 -5.69
CA ARG A 122 0.34 14.77 -6.80
C ARG A 122 0.58 13.44 -7.53
N ARG A 123 0.79 12.34 -6.79
CA ARG A 123 0.98 11.00 -7.36
C ARG A 123 -0.26 10.54 -8.11
N SER A 124 -1.44 10.72 -7.52
CA SER A 124 -2.73 10.38 -8.15
C SER A 124 -2.95 11.14 -9.47
N ARG A 125 -2.58 12.43 -9.51
CA ARG A 125 -2.65 13.24 -10.72
C ARG A 125 -1.67 12.76 -11.80
N LEU A 126 -0.47 12.35 -11.41
CA LEU A 126 0.51 11.76 -12.32
C LEU A 126 0.04 10.42 -12.87
N ASP A 127 -0.61 9.59 -12.06
CA ASP A 127 -1.22 8.33 -12.51
C ASP A 127 -2.34 8.59 -13.53
N THR A 128 -3.20 9.57 -13.28
CA THR A 128 -4.24 9.98 -14.24
C THR A 128 -3.64 10.43 -15.57
N ALA A 129 -2.59 11.26 -15.53
CA ALA A 129 -1.88 11.70 -16.73
C ALA A 129 -1.15 10.56 -17.44
N TYR A 130 -0.60 9.60 -16.71
CA TYR A 130 0.01 8.40 -17.28
C TYR A 130 -1.02 7.58 -18.07
N HIS A 131 -2.19 7.32 -17.48
CA HIS A 131 -3.25 6.55 -18.12
C HIS A 131 -3.73 7.22 -19.41
N ALA A 132 -4.05 8.52 -19.37
CA ALA A 132 -4.48 9.27 -20.55
C ALA A 132 -3.41 9.33 -21.65
N LEU A 133 -2.13 9.34 -21.27
CA LEU A 133 -1.02 9.37 -22.23
C LEU A 133 -0.80 8.01 -22.90
N VAL A 134 -0.93 6.92 -22.14
CA VAL A 134 -0.74 5.54 -22.62
C VAL A 134 -1.96 5.05 -23.40
N SER A 135 -3.17 5.53 -23.10
CA SER A 135 -4.36 5.24 -23.91
C SER A 135 -4.38 5.97 -25.25
N GLY A 136 -3.49 6.96 -25.44
CA GLY A 136 -3.45 7.80 -26.64
C GLY A 136 -4.54 8.87 -26.67
N GLU A 137 -5.29 9.06 -25.58
CA GLU A 137 -6.33 10.09 -25.46
C GLU A 137 -5.75 11.50 -25.55
N VAL A 138 -4.53 11.70 -25.03
CA VAL A 138 -3.92 13.03 -24.95
C VAL A 138 -2.43 13.05 -25.31
N PRO A 139 -1.93 14.15 -25.92
CA PRO A 139 -0.50 14.36 -26.10
C PRO A 139 0.20 14.70 -24.77
N VAL A 140 1.53 14.57 -24.73
CA VAL A 140 2.38 14.87 -23.56
C VAL A 140 2.10 16.25 -22.96
N SER A 141 1.85 17.27 -23.79
CA SER A 141 1.54 18.63 -23.34
C SER A 141 0.25 18.69 -22.52
N ARG A 142 -0.79 17.99 -22.96
CA ARG A 142 -2.07 17.94 -22.26
C ARG A 142 -2.01 17.03 -21.02
N ALA A 143 -1.24 15.94 -21.08
CA ALA A 143 -0.94 15.11 -19.90
C ALA A 143 -0.25 15.93 -18.78
N SER A 144 0.68 16.81 -19.13
CA SER A 144 1.32 17.74 -18.17
C SER A 144 0.30 18.63 -17.46
N LEU A 145 -0.66 19.19 -18.22
CA LEU A 145 -1.71 20.05 -17.67
C LEU A 145 -2.67 19.27 -16.77
N LEU A 146 -3.07 18.06 -17.17
CA LEU A 146 -3.90 17.16 -16.35
C LEU A 146 -3.23 16.81 -15.02
N ALA A 147 -1.91 16.61 -15.05
CA ALA A 147 -1.13 16.38 -13.83
C ALA A 147 -0.96 17.65 -12.96
N GLY A 148 -1.43 18.81 -13.41
CA GLY A 148 -1.36 20.08 -12.69
C GLY A 148 -0.02 20.82 -12.82
N TYR A 149 0.76 20.53 -13.87
CA TYR A 149 2.06 21.18 -14.10
C TYR A 149 1.97 22.25 -15.18
N THR A 150 2.37 23.48 -14.83
CA THR A 150 2.49 24.61 -15.75
C THR A 150 3.75 24.52 -16.62
N ARG A 151 4.82 23.91 -16.10
CA ARG A 151 6.11 23.75 -16.81
C ARG A 151 6.34 22.28 -17.17
N PRO A 152 6.51 21.95 -18.47
CA PRO A 152 6.74 20.58 -18.93
C PRO A 152 7.98 19.91 -18.32
N GLU A 153 9.02 20.67 -18.02
CA GLU A 153 10.26 20.16 -17.38
C GLU A 153 10.01 19.59 -15.98
N ASN A 154 9.18 20.29 -15.20
CA ASN A 154 8.79 19.85 -13.85
C ASN A 154 7.93 18.58 -13.92
N PHE A 155 7.01 18.53 -14.89
CA PHE A 155 6.22 17.34 -15.18
C PHE A 155 7.12 16.16 -15.56
N ALA A 156 8.01 16.33 -16.53
CA ALA A 156 8.91 15.26 -16.98
C ALA A 156 9.80 14.73 -15.83
N THR A 157 10.30 15.61 -14.97
CA THR A 157 11.07 15.24 -13.78
C THR A 157 10.23 14.44 -12.78
N ALA A 158 9.02 14.92 -12.48
CA ALA A 158 8.12 14.26 -11.54
C ALA A 158 7.64 12.89 -12.07
N PHE A 159 7.27 12.85 -13.35
CA PHE A 159 6.83 11.65 -14.05
C PHE A 159 7.94 10.59 -14.07
N ARG A 160 9.18 10.98 -14.39
CA ARG A 160 10.32 10.05 -14.35
C ARG A 160 10.59 9.52 -12.95
N ARG A 161 10.46 10.37 -11.91
CA ARG A 161 10.60 9.92 -10.52
C ARG A 161 9.55 8.89 -10.12
N GLN A 162 8.32 8.98 -10.64
CA GLN A 162 7.24 8.05 -10.29
C GLN A 162 7.24 6.77 -11.14
N PHE A 163 7.48 6.87 -12.45
CA PHE A 163 7.33 5.75 -13.38
C PHE A 163 8.65 5.20 -13.93
N ALA A 164 9.79 5.71 -13.47
CA ALA A 164 11.13 5.35 -13.93
C ALA A 164 11.36 5.48 -15.45
N MET A 165 10.51 6.27 -16.15
CA MET A 165 10.61 6.56 -17.58
C MET A 165 10.07 7.96 -17.88
N SER A 166 10.44 8.54 -19.01
CA SER A 166 9.92 9.83 -19.45
C SER A 166 8.51 9.71 -20.07
N PRO A 167 7.74 10.81 -20.11
CA PRO A 167 6.44 10.82 -20.78
C PRO A 167 6.49 10.36 -22.25
N ARG A 168 7.51 10.81 -23.01
CA ARG A 168 7.68 10.42 -24.41
C ARG A 168 7.96 8.92 -24.58
N GLU A 169 8.75 8.32 -23.68
CA GLU A 169 9.00 6.88 -23.70
C GLU A 169 7.74 6.09 -23.40
N ALA A 170 6.95 6.52 -22.40
CA ALA A 170 5.65 5.92 -22.08
C ALA A 170 4.70 5.96 -23.29
N GLN A 171 4.58 7.12 -23.94
CA GLN A 171 3.77 7.29 -25.15
C GLN A 171 4.23 6.37 -26.29
N LYS A 172 5.54 6.34 -26.59
CA LYS A 172 6.09 5.50 -27.67
C LYS A 172 5.89 4.01 -27.41
N LYS A 173 5.97 3.58 -26.15
CA LYS A 173 5.75 2.18 -25.75
C LYS A 173 4.29 1.77 -25.94
N ALA A 174 3.36 2.68 -25.69
CA ALA A 174 1.93 2.45 -25.91
C ALA A 174 1.60 2.25 -27.39
N HIS A 175 2.14 3.10 -28.29
CA HIS A 175 1.89 3.04 -29.74
C HIS A 175 2.57 1.86 -30.46
N ARG A 176 3.38 1.07 -29.74
CA ARG A 176 4.07 -0.11 -30.27
C ARG A 176 3.38 -1.44 -29.91
N LYS A 177 2.36 -1.40 -29.05
CA LYS A 177 1.50 -2.54 -28.74
C LYS A 177 0.26 -2.49 -29.63
#